data_AF-A0A9E1PAH0-F1
#
_entry.id   AF-A0A9E1PAH0-F1
#
_cell.length_a   1.000
_cell.length_b   1.000
_cell.length_c   1.000
_cell.angle_alpha   90.00
_cell.angle_beta   90.00
_cell.angle_gamma   90.00
#
_symmetry.space_group_name_H-M   'P 1'
#
loop_
_entity.id
_entity.type
_entity.pdbx_description
1 polymer ?
#
loop_
_entity_poly.entity_id
_entity_poly.type
_entity_poly.pdbx_seq_one_letter_code
_entity_poly.pdbx_strand_id
1 'polypeptide(L)' 'MAMHRIEVRPTLATGSLDPRGEDALHKAQAAGIAAIPTSIDSTAVYLIEGDLDERSASRLANEILCDGVTET' A
#
# COMPACT_ATOMS: atom_id res chain seq x y z
N MET A 1 6.91 -1.06 -24.84
CA MET A 1 5.91 -1.17 -23.77
C MET A 1 6.48 -0.51 -22.53
N ALA A 2 5.68 0.24 -21.80
CA ALA A 2 6.14 0.97 -20.62
C ALA A 2 5.85 0.15 -19.36
N MET A 3 6.69 0.32 -18.35
CA MET A 3 6.47 -0.22 -17.01
C MET A 3 5.74 0.83 -16.18
N HIS A 4 4.58 0.47 -15.63
CA HIS A 4 3.77 1.30 -14.76
C HIS A 4 3.90 0.83 -13.31
N ARG A 5 4.10 1.77 -12.40
CA ARG A 5 4.19 1.48 -10.96
C ARG A 5 3.04 2.17 -10.24
N ILE A 6 2.14 1.39 -9.68
CA ILE A 6 0.99 1.85 -8.92
C ILE A 6 1.21 1.47 -7.45
N GLU A 7 1.18 2.46 -6.57
CA GLU A 7 1.20 2.25 -5.12
C GLU A 7 -0.21 2.44 -4.58
N VAL A 8 -0.69 1.49 -3.80
CA VAL A 8 -1.97 1.57 -3.09
C VAL A 8 -1.69 1.55 -1.60
N ARG A 9 -2.19 2.57 -0.89
CA ARG A 9 -1.92 2.81 0.53
C ARG A 9 -3.22 2.81 1.30
N PRO A 10 -3.25 2.32 2.55
CA PRO A 10 -4.40 2.52 3.42
C PRO A 10 -4.69 4.02 3.60
N THR A 11 -5.96 4.39 3.49
CA THR A 11 -6.43 5.74 3.79
C THR A 11 -6.42 5.94 5.30
N LEU A 12 -5.42 6.66 5.80
CA LEU A 12 -5.32 7.08 7.19
C LEU A 12 -6.24 8.28 7.46
N ALA A 13 -7.54 8.16 7.15
CA ALA A 13 -8.53 9.11 7.64
C ALA A 13 -8.48 9.11 9.18
N THR A 14 -8.65 10.26 9.83
CA THR A 14 -8.47 10.45 11.29
C THR A 14 -9.01 9.26 12.11
N GLY A 15 -8.10 8.42 12.63
CA GLY A 15 -8.41 7.25 13.46
C GLY A 15 -8.36 5.89 12.76
N SER A 16 -8.23 5.84 11.43
CA SER A 16 -7.97 4.62 10.67
C SER A 16 -6.51 4.21 10.84
N LEU A 17 -6.28 3.01 11.34
CA LEU A 17 -4.96 2.42 11.55
C LEU A 17 -4.65 1.47 10.40
N ASP A 18 -3.38 1.30 10.05
CA ASP A 18 -2.94 0.25 9.14
C ASP A 18 -2.77 -1.07 9.92
N PRO A 19 -3.72 -2.02 9.84
CA PRO A 19 -3.66 -3.22 10.67
C PRO A 19 -2.49 -4.13 10.29
N ARG A 20 -2.04 -4.07 9.03
CA ARG A 20 -0.90 -4.87 8.55
C ARG A 20 0.41 -4.28 9.09
N GLY A 21 0.52 -2.97 9.09
CA GLY A 21 1.62 -2.23 9.71
C GLY A 21 1.76 -2.52 11.20
N GLU A 22 0.65 -2.46 11.94
CA GLU A 22 0.61 -2.76 13.38
C GLU A 22 1.00 -4.21 13.70
N ASP A 23 0.43 -5.17 12.97
CA ASP A 23 0.77 -6.59 13.13
C ASP A 23 2.26 -6.86 12.82
N ALA A 24 2.81 -6.23 11.78
CA ALA A 24 4.23 -6.33 11.46
C ALA A 24 5.11 -5.77 12.58
N LEU A 25 4.75 -4.62 13.16
CA LEU A 25 5.48 -4.02 14.27
C LEU A 25 5.43 -4.92 15.51
N HIS A 26 4.24 -5.44 15.84
CA HIS A 26 4.07 -6.36 16.97
C HIS A 26 4.92 -7.63 16.80
N LYS A 27 4.95 -8.20 15.59
CA LYS A 27 5.78 -9.37 15.28
C LYS A 27 7.27 -9.06 15.38
N ALA A 28 7.71 -7.89 14.92
CA ALA A 28 9.11 -7.47 15.04
C ALA A 28 9.54 -7.31 16.50
N GLN A 29 8.66 -6.75 17.34
CA GLN A 29 8.85 -6.65 18.79
C GLN A 29 8.94 -8.03 19.44
N ALA A 30 8.00 -8.92 19.15
CA ALA A 30 7.96 -10.27 19.71
C ALA A 30 9.17 -11.12 19.29
N ALA A 31 9.70 -10.89 18.09
CA ALA A 31 10.90 -11.56 17.59
C ALA A 31 12.21 -11.02 18.19
N GLY A 32 12.17 -9.94 18.98
CA GLY A 32 13.35 -9.35 19.62
C GLY A 32 14.32 -8.70 18.62
N ILE A 33 13.84 -8.24 17.47
CA ILE A 33 14.67 -7.54 16.47
C ILE A 33 15.25 -6.29 17.12
N ALA A 34 16.58 -6.15 17.13
CA ALA A 34 17.22 -4.96 17.65
C ALA A 34 16.95 -3.76 16.73
N ALA A 35 16.70 -2.58 17.32
CA ALA A 35 16.46 -1.33 16.60
C ALA A 35 15.23 -1.36 15.64
N ILE A 36 14.07 -1.75 16.17
CA ILE A 36 12.80 -1.62 15.46
C ILE A 36 12.34 -0.15 15.34
N PRO A 37 11.62 0.21 14.26
CA PRO A 37 11.02 1.53 14.11
C PRO A 37 9.86 1.74 15.10
N THR A 38 9.44 2.99 15.28
CA THR A 38 8.28 3.35 16.12
C THR A 38 6.95 3.07 15.43
N SER A 39 6.94 2.93 14.10
CA SER A 39 5.78 2.61 13.28
C SER A 39 6.21 1.84 12.03
N ILE A 40 5.30 1.06 11.47
CA ILE A 40 5.47 0.40 10.18
C ILE A 40 4.22 0.72 9.36
N ASP A 41 4.41 1.25 8.16
CA ASP A 41 3.35 1.49 7.19
C ASP A 41 3.44 0.46 6.07
N SER A 42 2.30 -0.09 5.67
CA SER A 42 2.17 -1.05 4.57
C SER A 42 1.68 -0.37 3.31
N THR A 43 2.12 -0.89 2.16
CA THR A 43 1.77 -0.39 0.84
C THR A 43 1.79 -1.55 -0.13
N ALA A 44 0.75 -1.70 -0.94
CA ALA A 44 0.75 -2.63 -2.06
C ALA A 44 1.38 -1.94 -3.27
N VAL A 45 2.38 -2.57 -3.89
CA VAL A 45 3.06 -2.05 -5.08
C VAL A 45 2.80 -2.97 -6.26
N TYR A 46 2.11 -2.46 -7.27
CA TYR A 46 1.83 -3.16 -8.52
C TYR A 46 2.79 -2.67 -9.60
N LEU A 47 3.53 -3.61 -10.20
CA LEU A 47 4.37 -3.37 -11.37
C LEU A 47 3.67 -3.99 -12.58
N ILE A 48 3.29 -3.15 -13.54
CA ILE A 48 2.45 -3.53 -14.67
C ILE A 48 3.15 -3.13 -15.96
N GLU A 49 3.54 -4.11 -16.77
CA GLU A 49 4.08 -3.87 -18.10
C GLU A 49 2.93 -3.85 -19.12
N GLY A 50 2.84 -2.78 -19.90
CA GLY A 50 1.82 -2.68 -20.93
C GLY A 50 1.77 -1.35 -21.64
N ASP A 51 0.92 -1.30 -22.65
CA ASP A 51 0.55 -0.06 -23.32
C ASP A 51 -0.66 0.55 -22.60
N LEU A 52 -0.38 1.19 -21.45
CA LEU A 52 -1.37 1.92 -20.67
C LEU A 52 -1.12 3.42 -20.87
N ASP A 53 -2.16 4.12 -21.32
CA ASP A 53 -2.22 5.56 -21.22
C ASP A 53 -2.59 5.98 -19.79
N GLU A 54 -2.44 7.27 -19.49
CA GLU A 54 -2.71 7.82 -18.15
C GLU A 54 -4.14 7.55 -17.68
N ARG A 55 -5.11 7.60 -18.61
CA ARG A 55 -6.51 7.30 -18.32
C ARG A 55 -6.70 5.85 -17.91
N SER A 56 -6.12 4.90 -18.65
CA SER A 56 -6.24 3.47 -18.36
C SER A 56 -5.51 3.09 -17.07
N ALA A 57 -4.32 3.66 -16.83
CA ALA A 57 -3.61 3.51 -15.57
C ALA A 57 -4.44 4.04 -14.38
N SER A 58 -5.09 5.20 -14.55
CA SER A 58 -5.96 5.78 -13.51
C SER A 58 -7.19 4.92 -13.23
N ARG A 59 -7.82 4.35 -14.26
CA ARG A 59 -8.95 3.43 -14.07
C ARG A 59 -8.51 2.14 -13.38
N LEU A 60 -7.36 1.60 -13.76
CA LEU A 60 -6.80 0.41 -13.12
C LEU A 60 -6.52 0.65 -11.64
N ALA A 61 -5.92 1.80 -11.30
CA ALA A 61 -5.71 2.18 -9.91
C ALA A 61 -7.04 2.29 -9.14
N ASN A 62 -7.99 3.10 -9.61
CA ASN A 62 -9.18 3.48 -8.84
C ASN A 62 -10.37 2.51 -8.92
N GLU A 63 -10.48 1.72 -9.99
CA GLU A 63 -11.63 0.82 -10.21
C GLU A 63 -11.32 -0.65 -9.88
N ILE A 64 -10.03 -1.03 -9.80
CA ILE A 64 -9.61 -2.43 -9.65
C ILE A 64 -8.64 -2.64 -8.50
N LEU A 65 -7.57 -1.84 -8.42
CA LEU A 65 -6.46 -2.10 -7.49
C LEU A 65 -6.66 -1.49 -6.09
N CYS A 66 -7.40 -0.40 -6.00
CA CYS A 66 -7.62 0.37 -4.78
C CYS A 66 -9.07 0.21 -4.31
N ASP A 67 -9.26 -0.14 -3.04
CA ASP A 67 -10.55 0.03 -2.37
C ASP A 67 -10.78 1.51 -2.05
N GLY A 68 -11.56 2.21 -2.88
CA GLY A 68 -11.75 3.67 -2.75
C GLY A 68 -12.42 4.16 -1.45
N VAL A 69 -12.79 3.26 -0.52
CA VAL A 69 -13.27 3.63 0.82
C VAL A 69 -12.13 3.59 1.84
N THR A 70 -11.25 2.59 1.73
CA THR A 70 -10.23 2.28 2.75
C THR A 70 -8.80 2.50 2.28
N GLU A 71 -8.58 2.75 0.99
CA GLU A 71 -7.28 2.88 0.35
C GLU A 71 -7.27 4.10 -0.61
N THR A 72 -6.06 4.56 -0.94
CA THR A 72 -5.76 5.60 -1.94
C THR A 72 -4.59 5.20 -2.82
#